data_AF-I9R446-F1
#
_entry.id   AF-I9R446-F1
#
_cell.length_a   1.000
_cell.length_b   1.000
_cell.length_c   1.000
_cell.angle_alpha   90.00
_cell.angle_beta   90.00
_cell.angle_gamma   90.00
#
_symmetry.space_group_name_H-M   'P 1'
#
loop_
_entity.id
_entity.type
_entity.pdbx_description
1 polymer ?
#
loop_
_entity_poly.entity_id
_entity_poly.type
_entity_poly.pdbx_seq_one_letter_code
_entity_poly.pdbx_strand_id
1 'polypeptide(L)'
;MRLALIKMEEHKSVTVQVDKAAGKIYVDGVLPNATLCLYHIRGKVIEVKQAREESASFDLPCSGEYVLVITHALSVPVVKQLVIE
;
A
#
# COMPACT_ATOMS: atom_id res chain seq x y z
N MET A 1 6.86 -26.49 22.74
CA MET A 1 6.76 -25.43 21.71
C MET A 1 7.08 -26.07 20.37
N ARG A 2 6.13 -26.14 19.41
CA ARG A 2 6.41 -26.68 18.06
C ARG A 2 6.67 -25.49 17.14
N LEU A 3 7.86 -25.46 16.54
CA LEU A 3 8.13 -24.55 15.42
C LEU A 3 7.38 -25.06 14.20
N ALA A 4 6.57 -24.20 13.58
CA ALA A 4 5.99 -24.46 12.26
C ALA A 4 6.80 -23.70 11.21
N LEU A 5 7.14 -24.38 10.11
CA LEU A 5 7.68 -23.72 8.93
C LEU A 5 6.53 -22.98 8.25
N ILE A 6 6.58 -21.65 8.25
CA ILE A 6 5.59 -20.80 7.57
C ILE A 6 6.15 -20.45 6.19
N LYS A 7 5.37 -20.71 5.14
CA LYS A 7 5.73 -20.33 3.78
C LYS A 7 5.44 -18.85 3.58
N MET A 8 6.43 -18.11 3.06
CA MET A 8 6.25 -16.71 2.67
C MET A 8 5.34 -16.61 1.44
N GLU A 9 4.51 -15.58 1.41
CA GLU A 9 3.62 -15.21 0.31
C GLU A 9 4.16 -14.00 -0.45
N GLU A 10 3.74 -13.87 -1.71
CA GLU A 10 4.11 -12.77 -2.58
C GLU A 10 2.86 -12.00 -3.03
N HIS A 11 2.99 -10.69 -3.16
CA HIS A 11 1.98 -9.86 -3.80
C HIS A 11 1.88 -10.19 -5.29
N LYS A 12 0.66 -10.25 -5.85
CA LYS A 12 0.37 -10.64 -7.25
C LYS A 12 0.69 -9.54 -8.28
N SER A 13 1.81 -8.83 -8.09
CA SER A 13 2.21 -7.61 -8.82
C SER A 13 1.39 -6.38 -8.41
N VAL A 14 1.91 -5.63 -7.43
CA VAL A 14 1.28 -4.41 -6.94
C VAL A 14 1.25 -3.33 -8.02
N THR A 15 0.05 -2.87 -8.35
CA THR A 15 -0.20 -1.70 -9.20
C THR A 15 -0.72 -0.53 -8.37
N VAL A 16 -0.39 0.68 -8.80
CA VAL A 16 -0.91 1.91 -8.19
C VAL A 16 -1.39 2.83 -9.29
N GLN A 17 -2.65 3.25 -9.21
CA GLN A 17 -3.27 4.19 -10.13
C GLN A 17 -3.69 5.44 -9.38
N VAL A 18 -3.30 6.60 -9.90
CA VAL A 18 -3.71 7.91 -9.38
C VAL A 18 -4.81 8.45 -10.28
N ASP A 19 -6.03 8.55 -9.76
CA ASP A 19 -7.18 9.13 -10.45
C ASP A 19 -7.47 10.53 -9.92
N LYS A 20 -6.99 11.53 -10.68
CA LYS A 20 -7.17 12.95 -10.34
C LYS A 20 -8.63 13.40 -10.46
N ALA A 21 -9.41 12.79 -11.35
CA ALA A 21 -10.81 13.17 -11.55
C ALA A 21 -11.69 12.67 -10.41
N ALA A 22 -11.46 11.43 -9.96
CA ALA A 22 -12.15 10.86 -8.80
C ALA A 22 -11.60 11.36 -7.46
N GLY A 23 -10.41 11.98 -7.45
CA GLY A 23 -9.72 12.37 -6.22
C GLY A 23 -9.32 11.14 -5.40
N LYS A 24 -8.85 10.07 -6.06
CA LYS A 24 -8.51 8.79 -5.42
C LYS A 24 -7.16 8.25 -5.88
N ILE A 25 -6.55 7.43 -5.04
CA ILE A 25 -5.46 6.53 -5.39
C ILE A 25 -5.98 5.11 -5.22
N TYR A 26 -5.85 4.27 -6.23
CA TYR A 26 -6.21 2.86 -6.21
C TYR A 26 -4.94 2.01 -6.17
N VAL A 27 -4.95 0.97 -5.33
CA VAL A 27 -3.86 0.02 -5.17
C VAL A 27 -4.43 -1.38 -5.30
N ASP A 28 -3.93 -2.15 -6.24
CA ASP A 28 -4.37 -3.52 -6.52
C ASP A 28 -3.19 -4.51 -6.47
N GLY A 29 -3.51 -5.81 -6.45
CA GLY A 29 -2.51 -6.88 -6.43
C GLY A 29 -1.85 -7.06 -5.07
N VAL A 30 -2.43 -6.51 -4.01
CA VAL A 30 -1.95 -6.68 -2.64
C VAL A 30 -2.48 -7.98 -2.04
N LEU A 31 -1.83 -8.48 -0.98
CA LEU A 31 -2.35 -9.63 -0.26
C LEU A 31 -3.57 -9.20 0.57
N PRO A 32 -4.59 -10.04 0.72
CA PRO A 32 -5.67 -9.78 1.67
C PRO A 32 -5.10 -9.52 3.06
N ASN A 33 -5.70 -8.57 3.79
CA ASN A 33 -5.27 -8.13 5.11
C ASN A 33 -3.89 -7.43 5.15
N ALA A 34 -3.26 -7.15 4.01
CA ALA A 34 -2.07 -6.30 3.96
C ALA A 34 -2.38 -4.92 4.53
N THR A 35 -1.42 -4.34 5.24
CA THR A 35 -1.48 -2.96 5.73
C THR A 35 -0.76 -2.05 4.74
N LEU A 36 -1.47 -1.03 4.28
CA LEU A 36 -0.99 -0.02 3.36
C LEU A 36 -0.90 1.32 4.10
N CYS A 37 0.27 1.91 4.11
CA CYS A 37 0.55 3.20 4.74
C CYS A 37 1.03 4.20 3.70
N LEU A 38 0.29 5.30 3.55
CA LEU A 38 0.68 6.42 2.69
C LEU A 38 1.40 7.47 3.53
N TYR A 39 2.63 7.78 3.17
CA TYR A 39 3.48 8.79 3.80
C TYR A 39 3.73 9.94 2.84
N HIS A 40 3.76 11.17 3.35
CA HIS A 40 4.44 12.27 2.68
C HIS A 40 5.95 12.13 2.93
N ILE A 41 6.80 12.42 1.94
CA ILE A 41 8.28 12.26 2.05
C ILE A 41 8.91 13.04 3.21
N ARG A 42 8.20 14.06 3.70
CA ARG A 42 8.54 14.84 4.91
C ARG A 42 8.30 14.09 6.24
N GLY A 43 8.02 12.78 6.18
CA GLY A 43 7.84 11.92 7.36
C GLY A 43 6.45 11.98 8.00
N LYS A 44 5.45 12.56 7.33
CA LYS A 44 4.08 12.62 7.84
C LYS A 44 3.28 11.43 7.31
N VAL A 45 2.67 10.65 8.21
CA VAL A 45 1.65 9.66 7.84
C VAL A 45 0.40 10.39 7.38
N ILE A 46 -0.06 10.10 6.16
CA ILE A 46 -1.30 10.65 5.62
C ILE A 46 -2.46 9.77 6.04
N GLU A 47 -2.38 8.48 5.72
CA GLU A 47 -3.44 7.52 6.03
C GLU A 47 -2.88 6.10 6.08
N VAL A 48 -3.49 5.26 6.91
CA VAL A 48 -3.20 3.83 7.02
C VAL A 48 -4.49 3.05 6.79
N LYS A 49 -4.46 2.08 5.89
CA LYS A 49 -5.58 1.18 5.60
C LYS A 49 -5.15 -0.27 5.60
N GLN A 50 -6.09 -1.13 5.94
CA GLN A 50 -5.94 -2.56 5.72
C GLN A 50 -6.75 -2.96 4.48
N ALA A 51 -6.11 -3.65 3.54
CA ALA A 51 -6.80 -4.20 2.38
C ALA A 51 -7.74 -5.31 2.84
N ARG A 52 -9.04 -5.17 2.54
CA ARG A 52 -10.03 -6.22 2.84
C ARG A 52 -9.93 -7.38 1.86
N GLU A 53 -9.62 -7.05 0.61
CA GLU A 53 -9.43 -7.98 -0.49
C GLU A 53 -8.03 -7.77 -1.08
N GLU A 54 -7.84 -8.04 -2.37
CA GLU A 54 -6.58 -7.82 -3.07
C GLU A 54 -6.38 -6.34 -3.49
N SER A 55 -7.14 -5.41 -2.91
CA SER A 55 -7.12 -3.98 -3.24
C SER A 55 -7.40 -3.06 -2.05
N ALA A 56 -7.00 -1.80 -2.20
CA ALA A 56 -7.34 -0.69 -1.31
C ALA A 56 -7.35 0.64 -2.07
N SER A 57 -7.98 1.67 -1.50
CA SER A 57 -7.96 3.01 -2.06
C SER A 57 -7.76 4.09 -1.01
N PHE A 58 -7.16 5.20 -1.40
CA PHE A 58 -6.92 6.38 -0.58
C PHE A 58 -7.62 7.60 -1.20
N ASP A 59 -7.98 8.56 -0.37
CA ASP A 59 -8.28 9.91 -0.87
C ASP A 59 -7.00 10.52 -1.44
N LEU A 60 -7.12 11.24 -2.56
CA LEU A 60 -5.98 11.90 -3.19
C LEU A 60 -5.54 13.07 -2.29
N PRO A 61 -4.31 13.04 -1.72
CA PRO A 61 -3.81 14.15 -0.94
C PRO A 61 -3.41 15.32 -1.86
N CYS A 62 -3.00 16.44 -1.27
CA CYS A 62 -2.47 17.58 -2.02
C CYS A 62 -1.24 17.19 -2.86
N SER A 63 -0.88 18.05 -3.81
CA SER A 63 0.34 17.85 -4.60
C SER A 63 1.58 17.72 -3.71
N GLY A 64 2.52 16.88 -4.16
CA GLY A 64 3.72 16.55 -3.40
C GLY A 64 4.28 15.17 -3.70
N GLU A 65 5.30 14.81 -2.94
CA GLU A 65 5.97 13.51 -3.03
C GLU A 65 5.57 12.61 -1.86
N TYR A 66 5.16 11.40 -2.20
CA TYR A 66 4.62 10.42 -1.28
C TYR A 66 5.31 9.06 -1.44
N VAL A 67 5.26 8.28 -0.36
CA VAL A 67 5.72 6.89 -0.32
C VAL A 67 4.57 6.03 0.17
N LEU A 68 4.18 5.05 -0.61
CA LEU A 68 3.24 4.01 -0.24
C LEU A 68 4.04 2.78 0.21
N VAL A 69 3.84 2.35 1.46
CA VAL A 69 4.44 1.15 2.03
C VAL A 69 3.36 0.11 2.25
N ILE A 70 3.55 -1.08 1.72
CA ILE A 70 2.61 -2.20 1.81
C ILE A 70 3.32 -3.31 2.56
N THR A 71 2.68 -3.78 3.63
CA THR A 71 3.22 -4.80 4.53
C THR A 71 2.19 -5.90 4.74
N HIS A 72 2.66 -7.14 4.84
CA HIS A 72 1.84 -8.27 5.27
C HIS A 72 2.71 -9.18 6.13
N ALA A 73 2.10 -9.87 7.10
CA ALA A 73 2.84 -10.69 8.07
C ALA A 73 3.67 -11.80 7.41
N LEU A 74 3.28 -12.22 6.20
CA LEU A 74 3.88 -13.32 5.46
C LEU A 74 4.62 -12.89 4.19
N SER A 75 4.78 -11.59 3.92
CA SER A 75 5.45 -11.12 2.70
C SER A 75 6.58 -10.15 2.98
N VAL A 76 7.46 -9.98 1.98
CA VAL A 76 8.43 -8.88 1.96
C VAL A 76 7.67 -7.57 1.71
N PRO A 77 7.98 -6.48 2.43
CA PRO A 77 7.32 -5.21 2.20
C PRO A 77 7.55 -4.68 0.79
N VAL A 78 6.50 -4.10 0.19
CA VAL A 78 6.58 -3.41 -1.09
C VAL A 78 6.52 -1.91 -0.85
N VAL A 79 7.41 -1.17 -1.52
CA VAL A 79 7.48 0.29 -1.42
C VAL A 79 7.31 0.89 -2.81
N LYS A 80 6.43 1.88 -2.94
CA LYS A 80 6.20 2.65 -4.17
C LYS A 80 6.32 4.13 -3.87
N GLN A 81 7.11 4.85 -4.66
CA GLN A 81 7.14 6.32 -4.63
C GLN A 81 6.07 6.86 -5.58
N LEU A 82 5.37 7.90 -5.15
CA LEU A 82 4.29 8.55 -5.89
C LEU A 82 4.59 10.05 -5.95
N VAL A 83 4.53 10.62 -7.16
CA VAL A 83 4.60 12.07 -7.37
C VAL A 83 3.22 12.52 -7.81
N ILE A 84 2.61 13.42 -7.04
CA ILE A 84 1.28 13.97 -7.31
C ILE A 84 1.47 15.43 -7.69
N GLU A 85 1.13 15.77 -8.94
CA GLU A 85 1.15 17.14 -9.49
C GLU A 85 -0.19 17.85 -9.29
#